data_AF-A0A9E2AL56-F1
#
_entry.id   AF-A0A9E2AL56-F1
#
_cell.length_a   1.000
_cell.length_b   1.000
_cell.length_c   1.000
_cell.angle_alpha   90.00
_cell.angle_beta   90.00
_cell.angle_gamma   90.00
#
_symmetry.space_group_name_H-M   'P 1'
#
loop_
_entity.id
_entity.type
_entity.pdbx_description
1 polymer ?
#
loop_
_entity_poly.entity_id
_entity_poly.type
_entity_poly.pdbx_seq_one_letter_code
_entity_poly.pdbx_strand_id
1 'polypeptide(L)'
;MAQYKTESHFRSLAKGISWRIIATADTILVVLFVTCLSGGCSLENAIKIGLFEFLIKLGIYYVHERIWQRAYTDGVVTKRESLYKSLTWRLVATTTTFIISGAVLERFDEIALYIALTELFTKFVLFYFHERLWLRIPLGKIRRLFIKKQL
;
A
#
# COMPACT_ATOMS: atom_id res chain seq x y z
N MET A 1 -19.97 6.82 17.75
CA MET A 1 -18.76 5.98 17.92
C MET A 1 -18.87 4.83 16.92
N ALA A 2 -17.87 4.62 16.06
CA ALA A 2 -17.90 3.51 15.11
C ALA A 2 -17.60 2.20 15.86
N GLN A 3 -18.56 1.27 15.86
CA GLN A 3 -18.43 -0.03 16.51
C GLN A 3 -17.45 -0.89 15.69
N TYR A 4 -16.22 -1.03 16.18
CA TYR A 4 -15.21 -1.90 15.56
C TYR A 4 -15.52 -3.35 15.94
N LYS A 5 -16.36 -4.01 15.13
CA LYS A 5 -16.62 -5.44 15.27
C LYS A 5 -15.33 -6.18 14.91
N THR A 6 -14.79 -6.97 15.84
CA THR A 6 -13.56 -7.75 15.66
C THR A 6 -13.68 -8.57 14.37
N GLU A 7 -12.90 -8.21 13.35
CA GLU A 7 -12.92 -8.92 12.08
C GLU A 7 -12.29 -10.32 12.25
N SER A 8 -12.84 -11.32 11.57
CA SER A 8 -12.24 -12.66 11.55
C SER A 8 -10.81 -12.60 11.00
N HIS A 9 -9.87 -13.37 11.57
CA HIS A 9 -8.49 -13.49 11.09
C HIS A 9 -8.42 -13.73 9.57
N PHE A 10 -9.33 -14.54 9.01
CA PHE A 10 -9.40 -14.81 7.58
C PHE A 10 -9.80 -13.59 6.75
N ARG A 11 -10.75 -12.78 7.25
CA ARG A 11 -11.19 -11.54 6.61
C ARG A 11 -10.05 -10.51 6.61
N SER A 12 -9.31 -10.39 7.70
CA SER A 12 -8.15 -9.49 7.79
C SER A 12 -7.05 -9.88 6.79
N LEU A 13 -6.76 -11.18 6.64
CA LEU A 13 -5.80 -11.67 5.65
C LEU A 13 -6.27 -11.39 4.22
N ALA A 14 -7.52 -11.71 3.88
CA ALA A 14 -8.09 -11.47 2.56
C ALA A 14 -8.13 -9.97 2.20
N LYS A 15 -8.47 -9.11 3.17
CA LYS A 15 -8.41 -7.65 3.01
C LYS A 15 -6.98 -7.17 2.75
N GLY A 16 -6.00 -7.72 3.47
CA GLY A 16 -4.58 -7.44 3.25
C GLY A 16 -4.09 -7.84 1.86
N ILE A 17 -4.36 -9.07 1.42
CA ILE A 17 -3.95 -9.58 0.11
C ILE A 17 -4.62 -8.78 -1.02
N SER A 18 -5.93 -8.52 -0.92
CA SER A 18 -6.64 -7.73 -1.93
C SER A 18 -6.09 -6.30 -2.04
N TRP A 19 -5.74 -5.68 -0.91
CA TRP A 19 -5.09 -4.36 -0.94
C TRP A 19 -3.72 -4.39 -1.62
N ARG A 20 -2.91 -5.43 -1.40
CA ARG A 20 -1.60 -5.55 -2.06
C ARG A 20 -1.74 -5.67 -3.57
N ILE A 21 -2.69 -6.47 -4.07
CA ILE A 21 -2.95 -6.63 -5.51
C ILE A 21 -3.37 -5.30 -6.14
N ILE A 22 -4.30 -4.57 -5.50
CA ILE A 22 -4.78 -3.28 -5.99
C ILE A 22 -3.66 -2.25 -5.98
N ALA A 23 -2.86 -2.19 -4.91
CA ALA A 23 -1.77 -1.22 -4.78
C ALA A 23 -0.65 -1.47 -5.80
N THR A 24 -0.29 -2.73 -6.09
CA THR A 24 0.71 -3.05 -7.11
C THR A 24 0.20 -2.76 -8.52
N ALA A 25 -1.07 -3.06 -8.79
CA ALA A 25 -1.70 -2.75 -10.07
C ALA A 25 -1.76 -1.23 -10.29
N ASP A 26 -2.08 -0.46 -9.23
CA ASP A 26 -2.09 1.00 -9.27
C ASP A 26 -0.71 1.59 -9.59
N THR A 27 0.37 1.13 -8.95
CA THR A 27 1.73 1.61 -9.28
C THR A 27 2.05 1.38 -10.76
N ILE A 28 1.76 0.18 -11.29
CA ILE A 28 2.02 -0.13 -12.70
C ILE A 28 1.21 0.81 -13.61
N LEU A 29 -0.07 1.03 -13.31
CA LEU A 29 -0.95 1.91 -14.08
C LEU A 29 -0.50 3.38 -14.01
N VAL A 30 -0.12 3.87 -12.84
CA VAL A 30 0.36 5.25 -12.65
C VAL A 30 1.66 5.48 -13.42
N VAL A 31 2.63 4.57 -13.29
CA VAL A 31 3.90 4.68 -14.02
C VAL A 31 3.66 4.63 -15.52
N LEU A 32 2.83 3.71 -16.01
CA LEU A 32 2.45 3.65 -17.43
C LEU A 32 1.79 4.95 -17.89
N PHE A 33 0.84 5.46 -17.12
CA PHE A 33 0.12 6.68 -17.46
C PHE A 33 1.08 7.88 -17.57
N VAL A 34 1.93 8.10 -16.57
CA VAL A 34 2.86 9.23 -16.54
C VAL A 34 3.94 9.12 -17.62
N THR A 35 4.50 7.93 -17.84
CA THR A 35 5.53 7.72 -18.87
C THR A 35 4.96 7.81 -20.29
N CYS A 36 3.73 7.34 -20.51
CA CYS A 36 3.01 7.48 -21.77
C CYS A 36 2.69 8.96 -22.08
N LEU A 37 2.24 9.73 -21.08
CA LEU A 37 2.05 11.18 -21.22
C LEU A 37 3.35 11.92 -21.58
N SER A 38 4.48 11.39 -21.14
CA SER A 38 5.81 11.94 -21.44
C SER A 38 6.35 11.52 -22.82
N GLY A 39 5.56 10.80 -23.61
CA GLY A 39 5.90 10.37 -24.98
C GLY A 39 6.74 9.10 -25.09
N GLY A 40 7.06 8.45 -23.96
CA GLY A 40 7.88 7.23 -23.91
C GLY A 40 7.14 6.12 -23.17
N CYS A 41 6.26 5.39 -23.86
CA CYS A 41 5.49 4.31 -23.25
C CYS A 41 6.38 3.09 -23.01
N SER A 42 6.81 2.84 -21.76
CA SER A 42 7.67 1.72 -21.39
C SER A 42 7.01 0.82 -20.34
N LEU A 43 6.39 -0.26 -20.81
CA LEU A 43 5.78 -1.27 -19.94
C LEU A 43 6.82 -1.99 -19.07
N GLU A 44 8.03 -2.19 -19.60
CA GLU A 44 9.11 -2.82 -18.86
C GLU A 44 9.49 -2.02 -17.62
N ASN A 45 9.60 -0.69 -17.75
CA ASN A 45 9.92 0.20 -16.62
C ASN A 45 8.79 0.21 -15.58
N ALA A 46 7.53 0.20 -16.01
CA ALA A 46 6.39 0.16 -15.10
C ALA A 46 6.34 -1.12 -14.26
N ILE A 47 6.59 -2.28 -14.87
CA ILE A 47 6.64 -3.55 -14.16
C ILE A 47 7.84 -3.59 -13.20
N LYS A 48 9.02 -3.13 -13.64
CA LYS A 48 10.21 -3.04 -12.78
C LYS A 48 9.94 -2.17 -11.56
N ILE A 49 9.42 -0.95 -11.76
CA ILE A 49 9.12 -0.03 -10.66
C ILE A 49 8.08 -0.65 -9.71
N GLY A 50 6.99 -1.21 -10.23
CA GLY A 50 5.97 -1.87 -9.42
C GLY A 50 6.50 -3.05 -8.58
N LEU A 51 7.40 -3.85 -9.14
CA LEU A 51 8.02 -4.97 -8.44
C LEU A 51 9.01 -4.50 -7.36
N PHE A 52 9.91 -3.57 -7.70
CA PHE A 52 10.88 -3.02 -6.76
C PHE A 52 10.19 -2.27 -5.62
N GLU A 53 9.15 -1.49 -5.92
CA GLU A 53 8.27 -0.88 -4.93
C GLU A 53 7.76 -1.89 -3.91
N PHE A 54 7.19 -3.00 -4.38
CA PHE A 54 6.62 -4.02 -3.51
C PHE A 54 7.69 -4.64 -2.61
N LEU A 55 8.81 -5.07 -3.19
CA LEU A 55 9.88 -5.77 -2.46
C LEU A 55 10.61 -4.86 -1.47
N ILE A 56 10.99 -3.66 -1.91
CA ILE A 56 11.73 -2.71 -1.08
C ILE A 56 10.84 -2.19 0.05
N LYS A 57 9.58 -1.81 -0.23
CA LYS A 57 8.67 -1.35 0.83
C LYS A 57 8.34 -2.47 1.82
N LEU A 58 8.34 -3.74 1.42
CA LEU A 58 8.19 -4.85 2.37
C LEU A 58 9.35 -4.88 3.39
N GLY A 59 10.59 -4.79 2.91
CA GLY A 59 11.78 -4.76 3.76
C GLY A 59 11.84 -3.52 4.65
N ILE A 60 11.59 -2.34 4.07
CA ILE A 60 11.60 -1.07 4.82
C ILE A 60 10.47 -1.04 5.87
N TYR A 61 9.28 -1.54 5.52
CA TYR A 61 8.18 -1.65 6.50
C TYR A 61 8.56 -2.52 7.68
N TYR A 62 9.20 -3.66 7.42
CA TYR A 62 9.68 -4.54 8.48
C TYR A 62 10.67 -3.82 9.39
N VAL A 63 11.66 -3.12 8.83
CA VAL A 63 12.64 -2.35 9.61
C VAL A 63 11.97 -1.23 10.41
N HIS A 64 11.04 -0.49 9.78
CA HIS A 64 10.25 0.56 10.43
C HIS A 64 9.48 0.01 11.64
N GLU A 65 8.83 -1.14 11.47
CA GLU A 65 8.13 -1.82 12.56
C GLU A 65 9.09 -2.23 13.69
N ARG A 66 10.30 -2.73 13.37
CA ARG A 66 11.30 -3.10 14.39
C ARG A 66 11.85 -1.90 15.16
N ILE A 67 12.05 -0.77 14.49
CA ILE A 67 12.48 0.46 15.14
C ILE A 67 11.39 0.92 16.12
N TRP A 68 10.12 0.91 15.70
CA TRP A 68 9.00 1.27 16.55
C TRP A 68 8.80 0.30 17.72
N GLN A 69 8.97 -1.00 17.50
CA GLN A 69 8.90 -1.99 18.60
C GLN A 69 9.96 -1.75 19.67
N ARG A 70 11.16 -1.28 19.30
CA ARG A 70 12.19 -0.90 20.28
C ARG A 70 11.84 0.40 21.00
N ALA A 71 11.22 1.35 20.31
CA ALA A 71 10.79 2.62 20.87
C ALA A 71 9.62 2.47 21.86
N TYR A 72 8.72 1.51 21.64
CA TYR A 72 7.63 1.18 22.56
C TYR A 72 8.11 0.29 23.71
N THR A 73 8.93 0.84 24.61
CA THR A 73 9.48 0.10 25.75
C THR A 73 8.41 -0.27 26.78
N ASP A 74 7.35 0.54 26.91
CA ASP A 74 6.34 0.38 27.97
C ASP A 74 5.14 -0.48 27.57
N GLY A 75 5.10 -0.98 26.33
CA GLY A 75 4.00 -1.82 25.82
C GLY A 75 2.65 -1.09 25.63
N VAL A 76 2.57 0.20 25.94
CA VAL A 76 1.37 1.04 25.77
C VAL A 76 1.57 1.96 24.57
N VAL A 77 0.68 1.87 23.57
CA VAL A 77 0.69 2.77 22.39
C VAL A 77 -0.32 3.89 22.60
N THR A 78 0.17 5.11 22.75
CA THR A 78 -0.66 6.31 22.85
C THR A 78 -1.18 6.76 21.48
N LYS A 79 -2.22 7.61 21.49
CA LYS A 79 -2.79 8.18 20.25
C LYS A 79 -1.74 8.98 19.45
N ARG A 80 -0.85 9.72 20.13
CA ARG A 80 0.20 10.52 19.48
C ARG A 80 1.22 9.64 18.77
N GLU A 81 1.63 8.56 19.41
CA GLU A 81 2.57 7.59 18.85
C GLU A 81 2.02 6.88 17.60
N SER A 82 0.76 6.48 17.62
CA SER A 82 0.10 5.89 16.44
C SER A 82 0.04 6.88 15.25
N LEU A 83 -0.20 8.17 15.53
CA LEU A 83 -0.15 9.22 14.52
C LEU A 83 1.27 9.42 13.98
N TYR A 84 2.29 9.50 14.84
CA TYR A 84 3.69 9.63 14.42
C TYR A 84 4.17 8.42 13.62
N LYS A 85 3.81 7.20 14.04
CA LYS A 85 4.11 5.97 13.30
C LYS A 85 3.50 6.00 11.89
N SER A 86 2.26 6.46 11.78
CA SER A 86 1.57 6.59 10.49
C SER A 86 2.22 7.65 9.61
N LEU A 87 2.56 8.81 10.17
CA LEU A 87 3.20 9.91 9.43
C LEU A 87 4.61 9.52 8.95
N THR A 88 5.41 8.90 9.82
CA THR A 88 6.75 8.41 9.46
C THR A 88 6.69 7.38 8.35
N TRP A 89 5.73 6.45 8.39
CA TRP A 89 5.54 5.48 7.31
C TRP A 89 5.18 6.16 5.98
N ARG A 90 4.32 7.18 5.99
CA ARG A 90 3.95 7.91 4.77
C ARG A 90 5.15 8.62 4.14
N LEU A 91 5.95 9.31 4.94
CA LEU A 91 7.17 9.99 4.47
C LEU A 91 8.18 8.99 3.89
N VAL A 92 8.45 7.89 4.62
CA VAL A 92 9.40 6.87 4.18
C VAL A 92 8.93 6.21 2.88
N ALA A 93 7.64 5.87 2.78
CA ALA A 93 7.09 5.23 1.60
C ALA A 93 7.13 6.13 0.37
N THR A 94 6.81 7.43 0.51
CA THR A 94 6.87 8.39 -0.62
C THR A 94 8.29 8.62 -1.10
N THR A 95 9.24 8.78 -0.17
CA THR A 95 10.66 8.94 -0.51
C THR A 95 11.19 7.70 -1.23
N THR A 96 10.78 6.51 -0.78
CA THR A 96 11.15 5.24 -1.42
C THR A 96 10.66 5.18 -2.86
N THR A 97 9.40 5.54 -3.13
CA THR A 97 8.85 5.56 -4.50
C THR A 97 9.60 6.52 -5.41
N PHE A 98 9.94 7.71 -4.90
CA PHE A 98 10.70 8.70 -5.65
C PHE A 98 12.10 8.17 -6.02
N ILE A 99 12.80 7.57 -5.05
CA ILE A 99 14.13 6.99 -5.27
C ILE A 99 14.07 5.82 -6.26
N ILE A 100 13.10 4.91 -6.11
CA ILE A 100 12.95 3.75 -7.01
C ILE A 100 12.63 4.22 -8.43
N SER A 101 11.67 5.14 -8.58
CA SER A 101 11.30 5.67 -9.88
C SER A 101 12.48 6.37 -10.55
N GLY A 102 13.20 7.22 -9.81
CA GLY A 102 14.37 7.93 -10.34
C GLY A 102 15.54 7.01 -10.69
N ALA A 103 15.78 5.97 -9.88
CA ALA A 103 16.81 4.98 -10.14
C ALA A 103 16.50 4.11 -11.36
N VAL A 104 15.25 3.67 -11.53
CA VAL A 104 14.85 2.82 -12.67
C VAL A 104 14.75 3.61 -13.97
N LEU A 105 14.35 4.89 -13.91
CA LEU A 105 14.29 5.77 -15.08
C LEU A 105 15.65 6.42 -15.40
N GLU A 106 16.67 6.18 -14.58
CA GLU A 106 17.99 6.84 -14.62
C GLU A 106 17.90 8.37 -14.66
N ARG A 107 16.80 8.93 -14.13
CA ARG A 107 16.46 10.36 -14.18
C ARG A 107 15.70 10.74 -12.91
N PHE A 108 16.27 11.65 -12.12
CA PHE A 108 15.61 12.28 -10.97
C PHE A 108 14.92 13.58 -11.40
N ASP A 109 14.08 13.49 -12.42
CA ASP A 109 13.42 14.62 -13.04
C ASP A 109 11.98 14.79 -12.56
N GLU A 110 11.26 15.74 -13.18
CA GLU A 110 9.86 16.02 -12.87
C GLU A 110 8.98 14.77 -13.01
N ILE A 111 9.32 13.84 -13.92
CA ILE A 111 8.56 12.60 -14.15
C ILE A 111 8.55 11.71 -12.90
N ALA A 112 9.72 11.49 -12.27
CA ALA A 112 9.80 10.70 -11.05
C ALA A 112 8.99 11.33 -9.89
N LEU A 113 8.99 12.67 -9.80
CA LEU A 113 8.18 13.40 -8.83
C LEU A 113 6.68 13.26 -9.12
N TYR A 114 6.27 13.40 -10.39
CA TYR A 114 4.88 13.21 -10.80
C TYR A 114 4.37 11.79 -10.50
N ILE A 115 5.20 10.77 -10.72
CA ILE A 115 4.86 9.38 -10.34
C ILE A 115 4.62 9.29 -8.84
N ALA A 116 5.56 9.78 -8.02
CA ALA A 116 5.45 9.69 -6.56
C ALA A 116 4.23 10.43 -6.00
N LEU A 117 3.92 11.62 -6.53
CA LEU A 117 2.76 12.42 -6.12
C LEU A 117 1.45 11.79 -6.58
N THR A 118 1.40 11.32 -7.83
CA THR A 118 0.20 10.69 -8.40
C THR A 118 -0.10 9.41 -7.63
N GLU A 119 0.91 8.59 -7.36
CA GLU A 119 0.78 7.37 -6.57
C GLU A 119 0.22 7.66 -5.16
N LEU A 120 0.73 8.69 -4.48
CA LEU A 120 0.25 9.05 -3.15
C LEU A 120 -1.26 9.37 -3.19
N PHE A 121 -1.69 10.12 -4.20
CA PHE A 121 -3.08 10.50 -4.37
C PHE A 121 -3.97 9.32 -4.77
N THR A 122 -3.57 8.54 -5.78
CA THR A 122 -4.34 7.38 -6.27
C THR A 122 -4.50 6.33 -5.20
N LYS A 123 -3.44 5.98 -4.46
CA LYS A 123 -3.50 5.01 -3.37
C LYS A 123 -4.38 5.48 -2.23
N PHE A 124 -4.43 6.79 -1.94
CA PHE A 124 -5.36 7.31 -0.93
C PHE A 124 -6.82 7.10 -1.35
N VAL A 125 -7.15 7.45 -2.60
CA VAL A 125 -8.50 7.28 -3.17
C VAL A 125 -8.89 5.80 -3.23
N LEU A 126 -8.02 4.96 -3.79
CA LEU A 126 -8.27 3.51 -3.91
C LEU A 126 -8.42 2.84 -2.55
N PHE A 127 -7.63 3.24 -1.55
CA PHE A 127 -7.74 2.68 -0.20
C PHE A 127 -9.10 2.99 0.41
N TYR A 128 -9.55 4.23 0.28
CA TYR A 128 -10.87 4.62 0.75
C TYR A 128 -11.98 3.79 0.09
N PHE A 129 -11.96 3.65 -1.23
CA PHE A 129 -12.97 2.85 -1.94
C PHE A 129 -12.89 1.36 -1.61
N HIS A 130 -11.68 0.80 -1.51
CA HIS A 130 -11.44 -0.58 -1.09
C HIS A 130 -12.06 -0.85 0.28
N GLU A 131 -11.82 0.03 1.24
CA GLU A 131 -12.39 -0.08 2.58
C GLU A 131 -13.92 0.00 2.55
N ARG A 132 -14.49 0.94 1.78
CA ARG A 132 -15.95 1.05 1.62
C ARG A 132 -16.58 -0.18 0.98
N LEU A 133 -15.95 -0.77 -0.04
CA LEU A 133 -16.40 -2.00 -0.68
C LEU A 133 -16.39 -3.16 0.32
N TRP A 134 -15.33 -3.29 1.13
CA TRP A 134 -15.23 -4.33 2.16
C TRP A 134 -16.27 -4.21 3.27
N LEU A 135 -16.69 -2.99 3.61
CA LEU A 135 -17.78 -2.77 4.57
C LEU A 135 -19.14 -3.23 4.03
N ARG A 136 -19.34 -3.21 2.71
CA ARG A 136 -20.56 -3.73 2.07
C ARG A 136 -20.61 -5.26 2.05
N ILE A 137 -19.50 -5.96 2.27
CA ILE A 137 -19.44 -7.43 2.30
C ILE A 137 -19.86 -7.92 3.71
N PRO A 138 -21.04 -8.60 3.84
CA PRO A 138 -21.53 -9.02 5.15
C PRO A 138 -20.61 -10.06 5.79
N LEU A 139 -20.35 -9.88 7.08
CA LEU A 139 -19.36 -10.61 7.90
C LEU A 139 -19.51 -12.15 7.91
N GLY A 140 -20.63 -12.69 7.43
CA GLY A 140 -20.92 -14.14 7.39
C GLY A 140 -20.92 -14.79 6.00
N LYS A 141 -20.75 -14.04 4.90
CA LYS A 141 -20.80 -14.62 3.53
C LYS A 141 -19.52 -15.35 3.14
N ILE A 142 -18.36 -14.83 3.54
CA ILE A 142 -17.05 -15.40 3.18
C ILE A 142 -16.86 -16.78 3.81
N ARG A 143 -17.25 -16.97 5.09
CA ARG A 143 -17.23 -18.28 5.76
C ARG A 143 -18.11 -19.31 5.05
N ARG A 144 -19.29 -18.90 4.56
CA ARG A 144 -20.23 -19.77 3.84
C ARG A 144 -19.77 -20.18 2.43
N LEU A 145 -18.92 -19.40 1.75
CA LEU A 145 -18.40 -19.76 0.43
C LEU A 145 -17.24 -20.76 0.50
N PHE A 146 -16.42 -20.71 1.56
CA PHE A 146 -15.27 -21.62 1.72
C PHE A 146 -15.59 -22.88 2.54
N ILE A 147 -16.50 -22.84 3.52
CA ILE A 147 -16.82 -24.00 4.37
C ILE A 147 -17.87 -24.94 3.74
N LYS A 148 -18.66 -24.50 2.76
CA LYS A 148 -19.70 -25.33 2.14
C LYS A 148 -19.17 -26.44 1.21
N LYS A 149 -17.85 -26.66 1.16
CA LYS A 149 -17.23 -27.74 0.39
C LYS A 149 -16.87 -28.99 1.23
N GLN A 150 -17.25 -29.04 2.52
CA GLN A 150 -16.91 -30.16 3.41
C GLN A 150 -18.10 -30.77 4.19
N LEU A 151 -19.33 -30.61 3.72
CA LEU A 151 -20.49 -31.38 4.20
C LEU A 151 -21.29 -31.90 3.01
#